data_AF-A0A1T5M825-F1
#
_entry.id   AF-A0A1T5M825-F1
#
_cell.length_a   1.000
_cell.length_b   1.000
_cell.length_c   1.000
_cell.angle_alpha   90.00
_cell.angle_beta   90.00
_cell.angle_gamma   90.00
#
_symmetry.space_group_name_H-M   'P 1'
#
loop_
_entity.id
_entity.type
_entity.pdbx_description
1 polymer ?
#
loop_
_entity_poly.entity_id
_entity_poly.type
_entity_poly.pdbx_seq_one_letter_code
_entity_poly.pdbx_strand_id
1 'polypeptide(L)'
;MANALGQVDCLKENIQMTKPPKSIFDLIDTEDFRKKTAMYIGDKKITTLKSFIDGYFYATWTNDIEVDDKIRFDYFHDWVATQFKWKESTAGWCKIILDECKGDEELV
;
A
#
# COMPACT_ATOMS: atom_id res chain seq x y z
N MET A 1 -44.40 42.21 -24.41
CA MET A 1 -44.24 41.02 -23.56
C MET A 1 -43.00 40.29 -24.02
N ALA A 2 -41.89 40.44 -23.29
CA ALA A 2 -40.61 39.81 -23.62
C ALA A 2 -40.02 39.23 -22.33
N ASN A 3 -39.65 37.96 -22.32
CA ASN A 3 -38.25 37.58 -22.49
C ASN A 3 -38.11 36.05 -22.55
N ALA A 4 -37.36 35.57 -23.53
CA ALA A 4 -36.84 34.21 -23.62
C ALA A 4 -35.35 34.28 -23.27
N LEU A 5 -34.97 33.72 -22.13
CA LEU A 5 -33.61 33.34 -21.71
C LEU A 5 -33.85 32.25 -20.67
N GLY A 6 -33.30 31.04 -20.68
CA GLY A 6 -32.09 30.50 -21.27
C GLY A 6 -31.73 29.31 -20.36
N GLN A 7 -31.16 28.25 -20.92
CA GLN A 7 -30.71 27.03 -20.24
C GLN A 7 -29.98 27.30 -18.91
N VAL A 8 -30.20 26.49 -17.87
CA VAL A 8 -29.26 25.45 -17.38
C VAL A 8 -29.76 24.85 -16.04
N ASP A 9 -30.51 23.75 -16.09
CA ASP A 9 -30.58 22.80 -14.96
C ASP A 9 -29.73 21.57 -15.31
N CYS A 10 -28.47 21.81 -15.69
CA CYS A 10 -27.42 20.80 -15.61
C CYS A 10 -26.73 20.95 -14.24
N LEU A 11 -26.20 19.85 -13.71
CA LEU A 11 -25.59 19.70 -12.38
C LEU A 11 -26.55 19.25 -11.26
N LYS A 12 -27.40 18.25 -11.54
CA LYS A 12 -27.49 17.10 -10.62
C LYS A 12 -26.48 16.03 -11.03
N GLU A 13 -25.22 16.44 -11.18
CA GLU A 13 -24.14 15.47 -11.20
C GLU A 13 -24.08 14.88 -9.80
N ASN A 14 -24.51 13.62 -9.72
CA ASN A 14 -24.15 12.73 -8.65
C ASN A 14 -22.68 13.00 -8.32
N ILE A 15 -22.41 13.56 -7.14
CA ILE A 15 -21.08 13.46 -6.55
C ILE A 15 -20.91 11.96 -6.32
N GLN A 16 -20.40 11.29 -7.35
CA GLN A 16 -19.90 9.95 -7.26
C GLN A 16 -18.85 10.05 -6.17
N MET A 17 -19.18 9.49 -5.01
CA MET A 17 -18.27 9.26 -3.90
C MET A 17 -16.94 8.88 -4.52
N THR A 18 -16.01 9.84 -4.54
CA THR A 18 -14.70 9.66 -5.14
C THR A 18 -14.16 8.40 -4.52
N LYS A 19 -13.87 7.40 -5.35
CA LYS A 19 -13.26 6.15 -4.90
C LYS A 19 -12.19 6.51 -3.86
N PRO A 20 -12.23 5.96 -2.63
CA PRO A 20 -11.27 6.34 -1.61
C PRO A 20 -9.86 6.25 -2.18
N PRO A 21 -8.93 7.14 -1.78
CA PRO A 21 -7.56 7.07 -2.25
C PRO A 21 -7.07 5.65 -2.05
N LYS A 22 -6.72 4.98 -3.16
CA LYS A 22 -6.31 3.58 -3.12
C LYS A 22 -5.07 3.49 -2.23
N SER A 23 -5.17 2.74 -1.15
CA SER A 23 -4.01 2.50 -0.29
C SER A 23 -3.02 1.60 -1.04
N ILE A 24 -1.76 1.58 -0.61
CA ILE A 24 -0.78 0.61 -1.09
C ILE A 24 -1.27 -0.84 -0.92
N PHE A 25 -2.11 -1.11 0.09
CA PHE A 25 -2.73 -2.42 0.29
C PHE A 25 -3.59 -2.84 -0.89
N ASP A 26 -4.36 -1.90 -1.48
CA ASP A 26 -5.18 -2.17 -2.66
C ASP A 26 -4.35 -2.55 -3.88
N LEU A 27 -3.09 -2.08 -3.95
CA LEU A 27 -2.15 -2.42 -5.02
C LEU A 27 -1.54 -3.80 -4.81
N ILE A 28 -0.99 -4.06 -3.62
CA ILE A 28 -0.26 -5.31 -3.34
C ILE A 28 -1.19 -6.53 -3.30
N ASP A 29 -2.47 -6.34 -3.01
CA ASP A 29 -3.47 -7.41 -3.03
C ASP A 29 -3.95 -7.78 -4.45
N THR A 30 -3.60 -6.99 -5.47
CA THR A 30 -3.95 -7.34 -6.85
C THR A 30 -3.20 -8.56 -7.36
N GLU A 31 -3.89 -9.35 -8.18
CA GLU A 31 -3.28 -10.47 -8.93
C GLU A 31 -2.14 -10.01 -9.84
N ASP A 32 -2.24 -8.82 -10.41
CA ASP A 32 -1.22 -8.26 -11.29
C ASP A 32 0.07 -7.96 -10.54
N PHE A 33 -0.01 -7.34 -9.35
CA PHE A 33 1.16 -7.13 -8.49
C PHE A 33 1.79 -8.45 -8.04
N ARG A 34 0.98 -9.43 -7.63
CA ARG A 34 1.47 -10.75 -7.16
C ARG A 34 2.17 -11.55 -8.26
N LYS A 35 1.69 -11.48 -9.51
CA LYS A 35 2.29 -12.21 -10.64
C LYS A 35 3.47 -11.49 -11.28
N LYS A 36 3.49 -10.16 -11.22
CA LYS A 36 4.47 -9.30 -11.90
C LYS A 36 5.25 -8.44 -10.92
N THR A 37 5.51 -8.91 -9.71
CA THR A 37 6.09 -8.11 -8.61
C THR A 37 7.33 -7.33 -9.05
N ALA A 38 8.27 -7.98 -9.75
CA ALA A 38 9.48 -7.34 -10.25
C ALA A 38 9.22 -6.16 -11.22
N MET A 39 8.08 -6.12 -11.92
CA MET A 39 7.71 -4.98 -12.77
C MET A 39 7.37 -3.72 -11.94
N TYR A 40 6.88 -3.90 -10.72
CA TYR A 40 6.49 -2.80 -9.84
C TYR A 40 7.65 -2.34 -8.97
N ILE A 41 8.41 -3.29 -8.41
CA ILE A 41 9.42 -2.99 -7.40
C ILE A 41 10.86 -3.17 -7.93
N GLY A 42 11.04 -3.60 -9.19
CA GLY A 42 12.34 -3.78 -9.84
C GLY A 42 12.92 -5.18 -9.69
N ASP A 43 12.87 -5.76 -8.49
CA ASP A 43 13.38 -7.10 -8.21
C ASP A 43 12.46 -7.86 -7.24
N LYS A 44 12.31 -9.17 -7.41
CA LYS A 44 11.42 -10.00 -6.57
C LYS A 44 12.13 -10.37 -5.26
N LYS A 45 12.49 -9.35 -4.49
CA LYS A 45 13.28 -9.45 -3.26
C LYS A 45 12.56 -8.81 -2.09
N ILE A 46 12.65 -9.42 -0.91
CA ILE A 46 11.94 -8.94 0.28
C ILE A 46 12.43 -7.55 0.72
N THR A 47 13.73 -7.31 0.60
CA THR A 47 14.32 -5.99 0.90
C THR A 47 13.81 -4.92 -0.06
N THR A 48 13.64 -5.29 -1.33
CA THR A 48 13.11 -4.40 -2.36
C THR A 48 11.64 -4.08 -2.10
N LEU A 49 10.84 -5.06 -1.68
CA LEU A 49 9.46 -4.85 -1.26
C LEU A 49 9.37 -3.94 -0.03
N LYS A 50 10.26 -4.13 0.96
CA LYS A 50 10.35 -3.26 2.14
C LYS A 50 10.63 -1.81 1.73
N SER A 51 11.65 -1.59 0.89
CA SER A 51 11.99 -0.24 0.40
C SER A 51 10.86 0.41 -0.40
N PHE A 52 10.14 -0.37 -1.21
CA PHE A 52 8.98 0.12 -1.95
C PHE A 52 7.86 0.62 -1.01
N ILE A 53 7.51 -0.18 0.00
CA ILE A 53 6.49 0.16 0.99
C ILE A 53 6.91 1.36 1.86
N ASP A 54 8.16 1.38 2.32
CA ASP A 54 8.70 2.51 3.08
C ASP A 54 8.69 3.80 2.27
N GLY A 55 9.06 3.74 0.99
CA GLY A 55 9.05 4.88 0.08
C GLY A 55 7.63 5.43 -0.13
N TYR A 56 6.63 4.55 -0.23
CA TYR A 56 5.23 4.96 -0.29
C TYR A 56 4.82 5.71 0.98
N PHE A 57 5.04 5.13 2.17
CA PHE A 57 4.67 5.78 3.43
C PHE A 57 5.44 7.08 3.66
N TYR A 58 6.72 7.12 3.28
CA TYR A 58 7.51 8.34 3.35
C TYR A 58 6.96 9.43 2.42
N ALA A 59 6.62 9.08 1.18
CA ALA A 59 6.07 10.03 0.22
C ALA A 59 4.68 10.54 0.65
N THR A 60 3.80 9.67 1.16
CA THR A 60 2.48 10.10 1.63
C THR A 60 2.60 11.01 2.85
N TRP A 61 3.45 10.64 3.82
CA TRP A 61 3.70 11.44 5.02
C TRP A 61 4.32 12.80 4.70
N THR A 62 5.33 12.86 3.84
CA THR A 62 6.04 14.11 3.51
C THR A 62 5.23 15.09 2.67
N ASN A 63 4.17 14.62 2.01
CA ASN A 63 3.31 15.43 1.15
C ASN A 63 1.90 15.60 1.72
N ASP A 64 1.67 15.25 2.99
CA ASP A 64 0.36 15.31 3.67
C ASP A 64 -0.78 14.65 2.87
N ILE A 65 -0.48 13.53 2.19
CA ILE A 65 -1.46 12.79 1.39
C ILE A 65 -2.24 11.88 2.33
N GLU A 66 -3.53 12.16 2.48
CA GLU A 66 -4.45 11.28 3.19
C GLU A 66 -4.67 9.98 2.42
N VAL A 67 -4.42 8.86 3.09
CA VAL A 67 -4.58 7.50 2.57
C VAL A 67 -5.46 6.71 3.54
N ASP A 68 -6.39 5.91 3.00
CA ASP A 68 -7.28 5.06 3.81
C ASP A 68 -6.53 3.82 4.30
N ASP A 69 -5.52 4.04 5.15
CA ASP A 69 -4.63 2.99 5.68
C ASP A 69 -5.25 2.31 6.89
N LYS A 70 -6.43 1.71 6.69
CA LYS A 70 -7.09 0.88 7.72
C LYS A 70 -6.18 -0.25 8.23
N ILE A 71 -5.21 -0.67 7.43
CA ILE A 71 -4.22 -1.67 7.80
C ILE A 71 -2.97 -0.95 8.32
N ARG A 72 -2.74 -1.05 9.63
CA ARG A 72 -1.53 -0.53 10.27
C ARG A 72 -0.40 -1.55 10.09
N PHE A 73 0.59 -1.23 9.25
CA PHE A 73 1.78 -2.08 9.06
C PHE A 73 2.54 -2.32 10.38
N ASP A 74 2.37 -1.43 11.37
CA ASP A 74 2.92 -1.55 12.73
C ASP A 74 2.70 -2.94 13.33
N TYR A 75 1.49 -3.50 13.19
CA TYR A 75 1.14 -4.82 13.74
C TYR A 75 1.68 -5.99 12.91
N PHE A 76 2.13 -5.74 11.69
CA PHE A 76 2.68 -6.80 10.85
C PHE A 76 4.02 -7.31 11.40
N HIS A 77 4.83 -6.42 11.97
CA HIS A 77 6.08 -6.79 12.64
C HIS A 77 5.82 -7.79 13.78
N ASP A 78 4.81 -7.52 14.61
CA ASP A 78 4.41 -8.38 15.73
C ASP A 78 3.82 -9.72 15.26
N TRP A 79 2.99 -9.67 14.20
CA TRP A 79 2.43 -10.88 13.61
C TRP A 79 3.53 -11.80 13.07
N VAL A 80 4.48 -11.25 12.31
CA VAL A 80 5.62 -12.01 11.76
C VAL A 80 6.47 -12.60 12.88
N ALA A 81 6.81 -11.81 13.91
CA ALA A 81 7.56 -12.31 15.07
C ALA A 81 6.84 -13.47 15.76
N THR A 82 5.52 -13.40 15.88
CA THR A 82 4.70 -14.49 16.45
C THR A 82 4.74 -15.75 15.58
N GLN A 83 4.66 -15.63 14.25
CA GLN A 83 4.70 -16.79 13.35
C GLN A 83 6.02 -17.56 13.43
N PHE A 84 7.14 -16.84 13.48
CA PHE A 84 8.48 -17.43 13.55
C PHE A 84 8.98 -17.65 14.98
N LYS A 85 8.14 -17.39 15.99
CA LYS A 85 8.46 -17.56 17.43
C LYS A 85 9.66 -16.72 17.90
N TRP A 86 9.83 -15.54 17.33
CA TRP A 86 10.80 -14.56 17.80
C TRP A 86 10.33 -13.95 19.12
N LYS A 87 11.28 -13.63 20.00
CA LYS A 87 10.98 -13.03 21.32
C LYS A 87 10.54 -11.57 21.23
N GLU A 88 10.94 -10.89 20.15
CA GLU A 88 10.68 -9.47 19.92
C GLU A 88 10.51 -9.19 18.42
N SER A 89 9.80 -8.11 18.11
CA SER A 89 9.53 -7.64 16.75
C SER A 89 10.41 -6.44 16.34
N THR A 90 11.35 -6.02 17.20
CA THR A 90 12.21 -4.84 17.02
C THR A 90 13.11 -4.92 15.79
N ALA A 91 13.50 -6.13 15.37
CA ALA A 91 14.22 -6.38 14.12
C ALA A 91 13.38 -6.00 12.88
N GLY A 92 12.06 -6.03 13.02
CA GLY A 92 11.09 -5.79 11.98
C GLY A 92 10.87 -6.96 11.02
N TRP A 93 9.70 -6.98 10.37
CA TRP A 93 9.23 -8.12 9.58
C TRP A 93 10.22 -8.57 8.49
N CYS A 94 10.83 -7.62 7.78
CA CYS A 94 11.74 -7.93 6.66
C CYS A 94 12.98 -8.68 7.16
N LYS A 95 13.54 -8.26 8.30
CA LYS A 95 14.73 -8.89 8.88
C LYS A 95 14.40 -10.26 9.45
N ILE A 96 13.26 -10.38 10.14
CA ILE A 96 12.80 -11.67 10.69
C ILE A 96 12.64 -12.70 9.57
N ILE A 97 11.88 -12.39 8.51
CA ILE A 97 11.65 -13.32 7.40
C ILE A 97 12.98 -13.67 6.71
N LEU A 98 13.84 -12.69 6.48
CA LEU A 98 15.12 -12.93 5.84
C LEU A 98 16.04 -13.85 6.66
N ASP A 99 16.07 -13.69 7.99
CA ASP A 99 16.86 -14.56 8.86
C ASP A 99 16.33 -16.00 8.89
N GLU A 100 15.01 -16.17 8.85
CA GLU A 100 14.37 -17.49 8.72
C GLU A 100 14.68 -18.16 7.37
N CYS A 101 14.89 -17.34 6.32
CA CYS A 101 15.42 -17.78 5.03
C CYS A 101 16.96 -17.82 4.96
N LYS A 102 17.67 -17.77 6.10
CA LYS A 102 19.15 -17.82 6.18
C LYS A 102 19.87 -16.73 5.38
N GLY A 103 19.23 -15.59 5.19
CA GLY A 103 19.77 -14.48 4.40
C GLY A 103 19.61 -14.65 2.89
N ASP A 104 18.90 -15.69 2.43
CA ASP A 104 18.66 -15.91 1.00
C ASP A 104 17.33 -15.28 0.59
N GLU A 105 17.41 -14.21 -0.20
CA GLU A 105 16.23 -13.48 -0.69
C GLU A 105 15.51 -14.20 -1.84
N GLU A 106 16.13 -15.20 -2.49
CA GLU A 106 15.52 -15.98 -3.57
C GLU A 106 14.62 -17.11 -3.04
N LEU A 107 14.74 -17.44 -1.74
CA LEU A 107 13.89 -18.42 -1.06
C LEU A 107 12.61 -17.83 -0.48
N VAL A 108 12.43 -16.50 -0.59
CA VAL A 108 11.28 -15.75 -0.05
C VAL A 108 10.11 -15.67 -1.03
#